data_AF-A0A0G9H1D0-F1
#
_entry.id   AF-A0A0G9H1D0-F1
#
_cell.length_a   1.000
_cell.length_b   1.000
_cell.length_c   1.000
_cell.angle_alpha   90.00
_cell.angle_beta   90.00
_cell.angle_gamma   90.00
#
_symmetry.space_group_name_H-M   'P 1'
#
loop_
_entity.id
_entity.type
_entity.pdbx_description
1 polymer ?
#
loop_
_entity_poly.entity_id
_entity_poly.type
_entity_poly.pdbx_seq_one_letter_code
_entity_poly.pdbx_strand_id
1 'polypeptide(L)'
;MKRVVGVLCAACCITSLVANVSAQAAADDAPQVFAPGVVSGPANEDSAAFTPDGNTVLFDRIHWPNAAIMVSHRVNGVWSTPTVASFSGQWLDHDPAMSPDGSFLIFSSNRPDAEGGKPLDAVMADGKIQPGSGGHLWRVERKGHGWGTPVRLPDAVNSSSRTYAPSVVADGSVYFQRPAEDDDFRLFRSQYRNGTYLPPVPVMLGAASAHKLDPAVAPDESFIVFDANYTGKDDPDRLYIAFREGDGWSTPIDLGKDINVKSPWGSHLGPDHRTLYFSSTRSIPVHCPRTPQQAQQDIARMQWDNGNDNIWSVSLAPWLAAHRAAEGRGRASP
;
A
#
# COMPACT_ATOMS: atom_id res chain seq x y z
N MET A 1 -47.16 -70.64 14.36
CA MET A 1 -47.09 -70.67 12.89
C MET A 1 -46.47 -69.36 12.41
N LYS A 2 -45.58 -69.46 11.42
CA LYS A 2 -44.51 -68.51 11.05
C LYS A 2 -45.01 -67.09 10.73
N ARG A 3 -44.36 -66.08 11.31
CA ARG A 3 -44.49 -64.66 10.93
C ARG A 3 -43.62 -64.38 9.71
N VAL A 4 -44.23 -63.78 8.70
CA VAL A 4 -43.59 -63.14 7.54
C VAL A 4 -43.06 -61.79 8.01
N VAL A 5 -41.78 -61.50 7.75
CA VAL A 5 -41.23 -60.14 7.80
C VAL A 5 -40.48 -59.93 6.49
N GLY A 6 -41.01 -59.00 5.69
CA GLY A 6 -40.41 -58.56 4.44
C GLY A 6 -39.24 -57.62 4.68
N VAL A 7 -38.24 -57.74 3.80
CA VAL A 7 -37.06 -56.88 3.72
C VAL A 7 -37.50 -55.53 3.12
N LEU A 8 -37.25 -54.43 3.83
CA LEU A 8 -37.26 -53.09 3.25
C LEU A 8 -35.80 -52.59 3.15
N CYS A 9 -35.35 -52.35 1.93
CA CYS A 9 -34.13 -51.61 1.62
C CYS A 9 -34.25 -50.16 2.11
N ALA A 10 -33.34 -49.72 2.97
CA ALA A 10 -33.12 -48.30 3.24
C ALA A 10 -31.93 -47.82 2.41
N ALA A 11 -32.20 -46.95 1.43
CA ALA A 11 -31.18 -46.25 0.66
C ALA A 11 -30.51 -45.18 1.52
N CYS A 12 -29.19 -45.24 1.64
CA CYS A 12 -28.38 -44.23 2.32
C CYS A 12 -28.14 -43.06 1.34
N CYS A 13 -28.86 -41.95 1.53
CA CYS A 13 -28.51 -40.67 0.91
C CYS A 13 -27.31 -40.07 1.64
N ILE A 14 -26.12 -40.19 1.07
CA ILE A 14 -24.96 -39.38 1.47
C ILE A 14 -25.07 -38.09 0.67
N THR A 15 -25.58 -37.03 1.30
CA THR A 15 -25.63 -35.69 0.71
C THR A 15 -24.25 -35.05 0.74
N SER A 16 -23.83 -34.62 -0.44
CA SER A 16 -22.55 -34.02 -0.79
C SER A 16 -22.24 -32.76 0.04
N LEU A 17 -21.20 -32.83 0.87
CA LEU A 17 -20.61 -31.67 1.56
C LEU A 17 -19.29 -31.27 0.87
N VAL A 18 -19.31 -31.07 -0.45
CA VAL A 18 -18.12 -30.67 -1.22
C VAL A 18 -18.52 -29.66 -2.32
N ALA A 19 -19.10 -28.53 -1.93
CA ALA A 19 -19.40 -27.45 -2.88
C ALA A 19 -19.22 -26.02 -2.32
N ASN A 20 -18.94 -25.86 -1.02
CA ASN A 20 -18.84 -24.53 -0.39
C ASN A 20 -17.40 -24.03 -0.17
N VAL A 21 -16.36 -24.80 -0.50
CA VAL A 21 -14.97 -24.35 -0.32
C VAL A 21 -14.44 -23.59 -1.57
N SER A 22 -14.96 -23.90 -2.76
CA SER A 22 -14.47 -23.32 -4.02
C SER A 22 -15.00 -21.91 -4.31
N ALA A 23 -16.17 -21.53 -3.79
CA ALA A 23 -16.74 -20.19 -3.98
C ALA A 23 -16.11 -19.14 -3.05
N GLN A 24 -15.63 -19.56 -1.87
CA GLN A 24 -14.93 -18.67 -0.94
C GLN A 24 -13.50 -18.34 -1.42
N ALA A 25 -12.80 -19.31 -2.02
CA ALA A 25 -11.44 -19.13 -2.52
C ALA A 25 -11.34 -18.21 -3.76
N ALA A 26 -12.40 -18.10 -4.57
CA ALA A 26 -12.42 -17.20 -5.73
C ALA A 26 -12.73 -15.73 -5.37
N ALA A 27 -13.24 -15.47 -4.16
CA ALA A 27 -13.51 -14.11 -3.69
C ALA A 27 -12.27 -13.43 -3.08
N ASP A 28 -11.25 -14.21 -2.69
CA ASP A 28 -10.04 -13.72 -2.01
C ASP A 28 -9.01 -13.04 -2.96
N ASP A 29 -9.21 -13.13 -4.27
CA ASP A 29 -8.28 -12.60 -5.28
C ASP A 29 -8.69 -11.21 -5.84
N ALA A 30 -9.92 -10.76 -5.59
CA ALA A 30 -10.41 -9.48 -6.09
C ALA A 30 -10.19 -8.35 -5.06
N PRO A 31 -9.80 -7.13 -5.48
CA PRO A 31 -9.62 -6.01 -4.55
C PRO A 31 -10.88 -5.70 -3.72
N GLN A 32 -10.68 -5.53 -2.41
CA GLN A 32 -11.72 -5.20 -1.43
C GLN A 32 -11.44 -3.85 -0.80
N VAL A 33 -12.47 -3.01 -0.62
CA VAL A 33 -12.34 -1.75 0.13
C VAL A 33 -11.92 -2.04 1.57
N PHE A 34 -10.95 -1.31 2.07
CA PHE A 34 -10.45 -1.46 3.42
C PHE A 34 -11.28 -0.64 4.42
N ALA A 35 -11.81 -1.32 5.45
CA ALA A 35 -12.56 -0.71 6.56
C ALA A 35 -13.58 0.39 6.13
N PRO A 36 -14.56 0.04 5.28
CA PRO A 36 -15.49 0.99 4.67
C PRO A 36 -16.33 1.73 5.70
N GLY A 37 -16.44 3.05 5.53
CA GLY A 37 -17.13 3.97 6.44
C GLY A 37 -16.35 4.30 7.71
N VAL A 38 -15.13 3.78 7.90
CA VAL A 38 -14.28 4.06 9.06
C VAL A 38 -12.94 4.65 8.64
N VAL A 39 -12.13 3.87 7.92
CA VAL A 39 -10.87 4.35 7.32
C VAL A 39 -11.21 4.99 5.99
N SER A 40 -11.62 4.18 5.01
CA SER A 40 -12.20 4.62 3.73
C SER A 40 -13.53 5.30 3.99
N GLY A 41 -13.61 6.61 3.78
CA GLY A 41 -14.67 7.47 4.28
C GLY A 41 -15.04 8.58 3.29
N PRO A 42 -15.59 9.70 3.76
CA PRO A 42 -16.10 10.75 2.87
C PRO A 42 -15.01 11.68 2.31
N ALA A 43 -13.73 11.49 2.69
CA ALA A 43 -12.60 12.26 2.17
C ALA A 43 -11.81 11.41 1.15
N ASN A 44 -10.62 11.86 0.73
CA ASN A 44 -9.69 10.96 0.06
C ASN A 44 -8.78 10.33 1.11
N GLU A 45 -8.63 9.02 1.04
CA GLU A 45 -7.74 8.26 1.90
C GLU A 45 -6.66 7.56 1.09
N ASP A 46 -5.44 7.59 1.61
CA ASP A 46 -4.28 7.03 0.95
C ASP A 46 -3.27 6.42 1.95
N SER A 47 -2.33 5.64 1.43
CA SER A 47 -1.11 5.18 2.10
C SER A 47 -1.31 4.50 3.47
N ALA A 48 -1.66 3.21 3.48
CA ALA A 48 -1.94 2.47 4.72
C ALA A 48 -0.72 1.76 5.32
N ALA A 49 -0.17 2.31 6.42
CA ALA A 49 0.89 1.69 7.21
C ALA A 49 0.36 1.00 8.47
N PHE A 50 0.70 -0.27 8.66
CA PHE A 50 0.21 -1.08 9.77
C PHE A 50 1.28 -1.34 10.82
N THR A 51 0.90 -1.37 12.10
CA THR A 51 1.76 -1.99 13.12
C THR A 51 1.89 -3.49 12.85
N PRO A 52 3.00 -4.15 13.25
CA PRO A 52 3.23 -5.57 12.94
C PRO A 52 2.17 -6.53 13.49
N ASP A 53 1.47 -6.14 14.57
CA ASP A 53 0.36 -6.90 15.13
C ASP A 53 -0.96 -6.71 14.37
N GLY A 54 -1.00 -5.82 13.37
CA GLY A 54 -2.17 -5.49 12.57
C GLY A 54 -3.27 -4.74 13.32
N ASN A 55 -3.03 -4.29 14.56
CA ASN A 55 -4.04 -3.65 15.40
C ASN A 55 -4.06 -2.13 15.32
N THR A 56 -3.11 -1.51 14.61
CA THR A 56 -3.10 -0.07 14.35
C THR A 56 -2.80 0.16 12.88
N VAL A 57 -3.57 1.06 12.26
CA VAL A 57 -3.30 1.57 10.92
C VAL A 57 -3.08 3.07 11.03
N LEU A 58 -2.02 3.54 10.39
CA LEU A 58 -1.78 4.95 10.08
C LEU A 58 -1.97 5.14 8.59
N PHE A 59 -2.67 6.19 8.21
CA PHE A 59 -3.01 6.44 6.82
C PHE A 59 -3.23 7.92 6.59
N ASP A 60 -3.15 8.37 5.35
CA ASP A 60 -3.34 9.77 5.02
C ASP A 60 -4.79 10.06 4.76
N ARG A 61 -5.22 11.24 5.21
CA ARG A 61 -6.43 11.86 4.72
C ARG A 61 -6.05 13.14 4.01
N ILE A 62 -6.38 13.22 2.72
CA ILE A 62 -5.85 14.25 1.84
C ILE A 62 -6.92 14.90 0.96
N HIS A 63 -6.78 16.21 0.78
CA HIS A 63 -7.46 16.99 -0.24
C HIS A 63 -6.62 18.25 -0.44
N TRP A 64 -5.69 18.18 -1.40
CA TRP A 64 -4.65 19.19 -1.56
C TRP A 64 -5.22 20.63 -1.57
N PRO A 65 -4.58 21.56 -0.84
CA PRO A 65 -3.31 21.40 -0.15
C PRO A 65 -3.41 20.80 1.26
N ASN A 66 -4.56 20.30 1.73
CA ASN A 66 -4.72 19.78 3.08
C ASN A 66 -4.35 18.29 3.17
N ALA A 67 -3.45 17.92 4.08
CA ALA A 67 -3.03 16.54 4.31
C ALA A 67 -2.69 16.33 5.80
N ALA A 68 -3.06 15.17 6.34
CA ALA A 68 -2.59 14.73 7.64
C ALA A 68 -2.60 13.20 7.74
N ILE A 69 -1.58 12.68 8.43
CA ILE A 69 -1.57 11.29 8.88
C ILE A 69 -2.58 11.11 10.01
N MET A 70 -3.52 10.21 9.77
CA MET A 70 -4.55 9.72 10.67
C MET A 70 -4.10 8.41 11.34
N VAL A 71 -4.73 8.04 12.46
CA VAL A 71 -4.54 6.76 13.14
C VAL A 71 -5.89 6.17 13.52
N SER A 72 -6.04 4.86 13.30
CA SER A 72 -7.17 4.06 13.79
C SER A 72 -6.66 2.79 14.45
N HIS A 73 -7.36 2.34 15.49
CA HIS A 73 -7.01 1.16 16.26
C HIS A 73 -8.09 0.09 16.14
N ARG A 74 -7.68 -1.17 16.01
CA ARG A 74 -8.57 -2.31 15.97
C ARG A 74 -8.78 -2.85 17.39
N VAL A 75 -10.00 -2.73 17.90
CA VAL A 75 -10.40 -3.22 19.23
C VAL A 75 -11.54 -4.21 19.04
N ASN A 76 -11.38 -5.44 19.54
CA ASN A 76 -12.35 -6.53 19.40
C ASN A 76 -12.78 -6.77 17.93
N GLY A 77 -11.82 -6.68 17.00
CA GLY A 77 -12.04 -6.89 15.57
C GLY A 77 -12.57 -5.68 14.80
N VAL A 78 -12.91 -4.57 15.46
CA VAL A 78 -13.51 -3.36 14.87
C VAL A 78 -12.52 -2.20 14.90
N TRP A 79 -12.39 -1.48 13.79
CA TRP A 79 -11.60 -0.25 13.70
C TRP A 79 -12.30 0.92 14.40
N SER A 80 -11.55 1.69 15.19
CA SER A 80 -12.03 2.91 15.84
C SER A 80 -12.19 4.05 14.83
N THR A 81 -13.00 5.05 15.16
CA THR A 81 -13.00 6.32 14.41
C THR A 81 -11.58 6.88 14.33
N PRO A 82 -11.06 7.21 13.13
CA PRO A 82 -9.72 7.75 13.01
C PRO A 82 -9.56 9.11 13.67
N THR A 83 -8.40 9.34 14.27
CA THR A 83 -7.98 10.65 14.81
C THR A 83 -6.67 11.08 14.17
N VAL A 84 -6.34 12.37 14.16
CA VAL A 84 -5.01 12.82 13.68
C VAL A 84 -3.93 12.20 14.56
N ALA A 85 -2.88 11.64 13.95
CA ALA A 85 -1.75 11.07 14.69
C ALA A 85 -1.06 12.18 15.51
N SER A 86 -0.58 11.85 16.71
CA SER A 86 -0.07 12.86 17.66
C SER A 86 1.14 13.67 17.18
N PHE A 87 1.84 13.20 16.15
CA PHE A 87 2.98 13.87 15.53
C PHE A 87 2.63 14.64 14.25
N SER A 88 1.37 14.56 13.81
CA SER A 88 0.86 15.05 12.52
C SER A 88 -0.11 16.23 12.69
N GLY A 89 -0.43 16.92 11.59
CA GLY A 89 -1.48 17.93 11.49
C GLY A 89 -1.02 19.39 11.65
N GLN A 90 0.29 19.60 11.78
CA GLN A 90 0.90 20.94 11.74
C GLN A 90 1.47 21.27 10.35
N TRP A 91 1.81 20.23 9.58
CA TRP A 91 2.48 20.30 8.29
C TRP A 91 1.76 19.38 7.30
N LEU A 92 2.19 19.38 6.05
CA LEU A 92 1.67 18.47 5.02
C LEU A 92 2.30 17.10 5.19
N ASP A 93 1.85 16.39 6.22
CA ASP A 93 2.33 15.07 6.61
C ASP A 93 1.57 13.99 5.83
N HIS A 94 2.29 13.14 5.11
CA HIS A 94 1.75 12.08 4.24
C HIS A 94 2.75 10.92 4.05
N ASP A 95 2.36 9.89 3.31
CA ASP A 95 3.05 8.64 3.01
C ASP A 95 3.68 7.94 4.23
N PRO A 96 2.91 7.59 5.27
CA PRO A 96 3.46 6.86 6.40
C PRO A 96 3.96 5.48 5.96
N ALA A 97 5.11 5.08 6.50
CA ALA A 97 5.71 3.76 6.29
C ALA A 97 6.23 3.19 7.62
N MET A 98 5.62 2.12 8.09
CA MET A 98 6.00 1.44 9.34
C MET A 98 7.28 0.62 9.14
N SER A 99 8.21 0.67 10.10
CA SER A 99 9.31 -0.29 10.15
C SER A 99 8.78 -1.72 10.35
N PRO A 100 9.40 -2.76 9.76
CA PRO A 100 8.89 -4.14 9.88
C PRO A 100 8.76 -4.64 11.34
N ASP A 101 9.58 -4.12 12.26
CA ASP A 101 9.53 -4.42 13.69
C ASP A 101 8.57 -3.50 14.49
N GLY A 102 7.97 -2.50 13.84
CA GLY A 102 7.03 -1.54 14.45
C GLY A 102 7.68 -0.56 15.43
N SER A 103 9.01 -0.46 15.46
CA SER A 103 9.75 0.43 16.35
C SER A 103 9.71 1.90 15.91
N PHE A 104 9.53 2.18 14.62
CA PHE A 104 9.43 3.55 14.10
C PHE A 104 8.58 3.63 12.83
N LEU A 105 8.28 4.86 12.44
CA LEU A 105 7.62 5.18 11.17
C LEU A 105 8.42 6.24 10.43
N ILE A 106 8.52 6.12 9.11
CA ILE A 106 9.05 7.17 8.22
C ILE A 106 7.88 7.76 7.43
N PHE A 107 7.87 9.07 7.22
CA PHE A 107 6.81 9.77 6.49
C PHE A 107 7.34 11.00 5.75
N SER A 108 6.61 11.44 4.73
CA SER A 108 6.85 12.65 3.96
C SER A 108 6.28 13.87 4.69
N SER A 109 7.02 14.98 4.73
CA SER A 109 6.52 16.23 5.32
C SER A 109 7.17 17.47 4.71
N ASN A 110 6.39 18.54 4.57
CA ASN A 110 6.90 19.88 4.24
C ASN A 110 7.37 20.67 5.47
N ARG A 111 7.48 20.03 6.64
CA ARG A 111 8.01 20.63 7.87
C ARG A 111 9.37 21.30 7.61
N PRO A 112 9.66 22.46 8.21
CA PRO A 112 10.96 23.10 8.08
C PRO A 112 12.09 22.21 8.63
N ASP A 113 13.23 22.22 7.94
CA ASP A 113 14.43 21.49 8.36
C ASP A 113 15.01 22.01 9.70
N ALA A 114 14.74 23.28 10.02
CA ALA A 114 15.11 23.91 11.27
C ALA A 114 13.87 24.41 12.03
N GLU A 115 13.88 24.28 13.35
CA GLU A 115 12.80 24.76 14.21
C GLU A 115 12.50 26.24 13.97
N GLY A 116 11.22 26.60 13.84
CA GLY A 116 10.77 27.96 13.55
C GLY A 116 10.96 28.42 12.09
N GLY A 117 11.45 27.54 11.20
CA GLY A 117 11.55 27.82 9.77
C GLY A 117 10.20 27.87 9.06
N LYS A 118 10.23 28.26 7.77
CA LYS A 118 9.05 28.20 6.88
C LYS A 118 8.84 26.78 6.33
N PRO A 119 7.61 26.43 5.89
CA PRO A 119 7.39 25.21 5.11
C PRO A 119 8.42 25.04 3.99
N LEU A 120 8.85 23.81 3.76
CA LEU A 120 9.79 23.44 2.71
C LEU A 120 9.13 23.71 1.34
N ASP A 121 9.83 24.44 0.48
CA ASP A 121 9.39 24.65 -0.90
C ASP A 121 9.87 23.50 -1.78
N ALA A 122 9.11 23.17 -2.83
CA ALA A 122 9.61 22.27 -3.87
C ALA A 122 10.39 23.07 -4.91
N VAL A 123 11.60 22.63 -5.24
CA VAL A 123 12.47 23.22 -6.26
C VAL A 123 12.53 22.28 -7.47
N MET A 124 12.08 22.76 -8.63
CA MET A 124 12.09 22.04 -9.91
C MET A 124 13.48 22.05 -10.55
N ALA A 125 13.73 21.18 -11.54
CA ALA A 125 15.03 21.14 -12.24
C ALA A 125 15.35 22.45 -13.00
N ASP A 126 14.33 23.17 -13.45
CA ASP A 126 14.46 24.49 -14.10
C ASP A 126 14.62 25.66 -13.10
N GLY A 127 14.69 25.37 -11.80
CA GLY A 127 14.83 26.35 -10.73
C GLY A 127 13.52 27.02 -10.30
N LYS A 128 12.37 26.67 -10.89
CA LYS A 128 11.07 27.15 -10.38
C LYS A 128 10.81 26.64 -8.97
N ILE A 129 10.22 27.50 -8.15
CA ILE A 129 9.91 27.25 -6.75
C ILE A 129 8.39 27.14 -6.61
N GLN A 130 7.92 26.10 -5.94
CA GLN A 130 6.55 25.95 -5.49
C GLN A 130 6.51 26.08 -3.96
N PRO A 131 6.05 27.24 -3.44
CA PRO A 131 6.11 27.52 -2.01
C PRO A 131 5.33 26.52 -1.17
N GLY A 132 5.97 25.96 -0.14
CA GLY A 132 5.34 25.03 0.81
C GLY A 132 4.94 23.66 0.24
N SER A 133 5.30 23.34 -1.00
CA SER A 133 4.98 22.04 -1.64
C SER A 133 6.13 21.03 -1.60
N GLY A 134 7.21 21.33 -0.88
CA GLY A 134 8.34 20.41 -0.75
C GLY A 134 8.04 19.23 0.17
N GLY A 135 8.89 18.23 0.12
CA GLY A 135 8.85 17.09 1.04
C GLY A 135 10.24 16.56 1.33
N HIS A 136 10.49 16.36 2.61
CA HIS A 136 11.58 15.54 3.12
C HIS A 136 11.01 14.38 3.91
N LEU A 137 11.79 13.31 4.03
CA LEU A 137 11.47 12.16 4.87
C LEU A 137 11.87 12.42 6.32
N TRP A 138 10.93 12.16 7.23
CA TRP A 138 11.06 12.28 8.67
C TRP A 138 10.80 10.94 9.33
N ARG A 139 11.54 10.64 10.41
CA ARG A 139 11.38 9.43 11.23
C ARG A 139 10.78 9.79 12.57
N VAL A 140 9.82 9.01 13.04
CA VAL A 140 9.26 9.13 14.39
C VAL A 140 9.32 7.78 15.11
N GLU A 141 9.93 7.78 16.29
CA GLU A 141 10.06 6.58 17.13
C GLU A 141 8.73 6.26 17.82
N ARG A 142 8.37 4.97 17.88
CA ARG A 142 7.25 4.51 18.70
C ARG A 142 7.68 4.47 20.17
N LYS A 143 6.87 5.05 21.05
CA LYS A 143 7.11 5.11 22.50
C LYS A 143 5.92 4.53 23.26
N GLY A 144 5.99 3.23 23.57
CA GLY A 144 4.87 2.50 24.18
C GLY A 144 3.66 2.53 23.24
N HIS A 145 2.55 3.10 23.71
CA HIS A 145 1.33 3.28 22.90
C HIS A 145 1.29 4.59 22.09
N GLY A 146 2.31 5.44 22.20
CA GLY A 146 2.38 6.73 21.51
C GLY A 146 3.59 6.86 20.59
N TRP A 147 3.84 8.09 20.16
CA TRP A 147 4.91 8.46 19.25
C TRP A 147 5.83 9.52 19.88
N GLY A 148 7.09 9.50 19.49
CA GLY A 148 8.07 10.53 19.84
C GLY A 148 7.94 11.80 19.01
N THR A 149 8.99 12.62 19.06
CA THR A 149 9.13 13.79 18.20
C THR A 149 9.71 13.36 16.85
N PRO A 150 9.15 13.80 15.71
CA PRO A 150 9.74 13.56 14.40
C PRO A 150 11.17 14.13 14.29
N VAL A 151 12.05 13.38 13.63
CA VAL A 151 13.43 13.76 13.33
C VAL A 151 13.66 13.60 11.83
N ARG A 152 14.15 14.65 11.18
CA ARG A 152 14.45 14.64 9.74
C ARG A 152 15.53 13.59 9.45
N LEU A 153 15.36 12.82 8.37
CA LEU A 153 16.43 11.95 7.89
C LEU A 153 17.61 12.77 7.33
N PRO A 154 18.83 12.21 7.29
CA PRO A 154 20.02 12.92 6.81
C PRO A 154 19.91 13.35 5.34
N ASP A 155 20.74 14.32 4.94
CA ASP A 155 20.81 14.83 3.56
C ASP A 155 21.17 13.75 2.53
N ALA A 156 21.81 12.66 2.96
CA ALA A 156 22.03 11.50 2.10
C ALA A 156 20.70 10.96 1.55
N VAL A 157 19.63 10.94 2.36
CA VAL A 157 18.28 10.55 1.93
C VAL A 157 17.54 11.75 1.34
N ASN A 158 17.58 12.89 2.06
CA ASN A 158 16.89 14.13 1.69
C ASN A 158 17.74 15.03 0.78
N SER A 159 18.30 14.47 -0.29
CA SER A 159 19.15 15.21 -1.23
C SER A 159 18.35 16.07 -2.23
N SER A 160 17.02 16.01 -2.15
CA SER A 160 16.07 16.74 -2.97
C SER A 160 14.96 17.27 -2.06
N SER A 161 14.46 18.47 -2.33
CA SER A 161 13.27 19.03 -1.66
C SER A 161 11.97 18.33 -2.05
N ARG A 162 12.05 17.24 -2.81
CA ARG A 162 10.94 16.45 -3.37
C ARG A 162 11.24 14.96 -3.17
N THR A 163 11.28 14.54 -1.91
CA THR A 163 11.57 13.15 -1.51
C THR A 163 10.35 12.60 -0.78
N TYR A 164 9.70 11.59 -1.36
CA TYR A 164 8.36 11.13 -0.95
C TYR A 164 8.23 9.59 -0.96
N ALA A 165 7.05 9.09 -0.58
CA ALA A 165 6.62 7.68 -0.58
C ALA A 165 7.70 6.70 -0.09
N PRO A 166 8.05 6.73 1.20
CA PRO A 166 9.03 5.84 1.77
C PRO A 166 8.50 4.40 1.88
N SER A 167 9.39 3.43 1.86
CA SER A 167 9.16 2.05 2.33
C SER A 167 10.39 1.54 3.07
N VAL A 168 10.16 0.86 4.19
CA VAL A 168 11.21 0.48 5.15
C VAL A 168 11.37 -1.03 5.14
N VAL A 169 12.60 -1.49 4.91
CA VAL A 169 12.93 -2.93 4.89
C VAL A 169 13.62 -3.37 6.19
N ALA A 170 13.82 -4.67 6.39
CA ALA A 170 14.16 -5.26 7.68
C ALA A 170 15.51 -4.79 8.26
N ASP A 171 16.47 -4.43 7.41
CA ASP A 171 17.76 -3.87 7.86
C ASP A 171 17.69 -2.37 8.20
N GLY A 172 16.50 -1.75 8.08
CA GLY A 172 16.27 -0.32 8.29
C GLY A 172 16.54 0.55 7.06
N SER A 173 16.98 -0.04 5.94
CA SER A 173 17.12 0.66 4.67
C SER A 173 15.78 1.23 4.22
N VAL A 174 15.84 2.33 3.47
CA VAL A 174 14.65 3.03 2.99
C VAL A 174 14.67 3.07 1.46
N TYR A 175 13.55 2.67 0.88
CA TYR A 175 13.19 2.91 -0.50
C TYR A 175 12.31 4.14 -0.56
N PHE A 176 12.45 4.96 -1.59
CA PHE A 176 11.68 6.19 -1.74
C PHE A 176 11.71 6.69 -3.18
N GLN A 177 10.83 7.63 -3.50
CA GLN A 177 10.85 8.33 -4.78
C GLN A 177 11.44 9.74 -4.65
N ARG A 178 12.12 10.18 -5.70
CA ARG A 178 12.54 11.58 -5.89
C ARG A 178 12.78 11.88 -7.36
N PRO A 179 12.78 13.15 -7.80
CA PRO A 179 13.19 13.52 -9.14
C PRO A 179 14.68 13.20 -9.34
N ALA A 180 14.99 12.76 -10.55
CA ALA A 180 16.35 12.67 -11.05
C ALA A 180 16.76 13.97 -11.79
N GLU A 181 17.90 13.95 -12.47
CA GLU A 181 18.47 15.15 -13.12
C GLU A 181 17.56 15.74 -14.21
N ASP A 182 16.74 14.91 -14.85
CA ASP A 182 15.75 15.29 -15.87
C ASP A 182 14.36 15.61 -15.29
N ASP A 183 14.27 15.81 -13.97
CA ASP A 183 13.07 16.15 -13.21
C ASP A 183 12.00 15.04 -13.11
N ASP A 184 12.23 13.89 -13.73
CA ASP A 184 11.33 12.74 -13.71
C ASP A 184 11.51 11.95 -12.41
N PHE A 185 10.41 11.56 -11.77
CA PHE A 185 10.47 10.76 -10.54
C PHE A 185 10.93 9.34 -10.81
N ARG A 186 11.85 8.88 -9.95
CA ARG A 186 12.40 7.54 -9.97
C ARG A 186 12.52 7.01 -8.54
N LEU A 187 12.62 5.69 -8.44
CA LEU A 187 12.82 4.98 -7.19
C LEU A 187 14.30 4.87 -6.84
N PHE A 188 14.61 5.07 -5.56
CA PHE A 188 15.94 5.01 -4.99
C PHE A 188 15.93 4.17 -3.71
N ARG A 189 17.07 3.54 -3.39
CA ARG A 189 17.31 2.82 -2.14
C ARG A 189 18.49 3.46 -1.42
N SER A 190 18.28 3.89 -0.18
CA SER A 190 19.36 4.25 0.74
C SER A 190 19.57 3.13 1.75
N GLN A 191 20.76 2.52 1.74
CA GLN A 191 21.08 1.46 2.68
C GLN A 191 21.29 2.02 4.08
N TYR A 192 20.65 1.42 5.08
CA TYR A 192 21.00 1.65 6.48
C TYR A 192 22.07 0.65 6.92
N ARG A 193 23.22 1.16 7.39
CA ARG A 193 24.32 0.34 7.88
C ARG A 193 25.09 1.08 8.96
N ASN A 194 25.39 0.39 10.06
CA ASN A 194 26.19 0.93 11.17
C ASN A 194 25.68 2.29 11.71
N GLY A 195 24.37 2.43 11.84
CA GLY A 195 23.76 3.64 12.40
C GLY A 195 23.52 4.79 11.41
N THR A 196 23.92 4.65 10.14
CA THR A 196 23.78 5.71 9.12
C THR A 196 23.13 5.22 7.84
N TYR A 197 22.46 6.14 7.15
CA TYR A 197 22.01 5.98 5.77
C TYR A 197 23.17 6.29 4.81
N LEU A 198 23.38 5.43 3.81
CA LEU A 198 24.36 5.62 2.74
C LEU A 198 23.77 6.42 1.58
N PRO A 199 24.60 7.03 0.71
CA PRO A 199 24.12 7.67 -0.51
C PRO A 199 23.19 6.73 -1.32
N PRO A 200 22.04 7.21 -1.79
CA PRO A 200 21.03 6.38 -2.41
C PRO A 200 21.47 5.92 -3.78
N VAL A 201 21.14 4.67 -4.11
CA VAL A 201 21.34 4.09 -5.43
C VAL A 201 20.00 3.98 -6.18
N PRO A 202 19.97 4.18 -7.51
CA PRO A 202 18.74 3.98 -8.29
C PRO A 202 18.24 2.54 -8.22
N VAL A 203 16.92 2.36 -8.18
CA VAL A 203 16.26 1.06 -8.24
C VAL A 203 15.86 0.78 -9.69
N MET A 204 16.52 -0.19 -10.31
CA MET A 204 16.33 -0.49 -11.72
C MET A 204 15.17 -1.48 -11.92
N LEU A 205 14.06 -1.01 -12.51
CA LEU A 205 12.83 -1.78 -12.74
C LEU A 205 12.34 -1.61 -14.18
N GLY A 206 12.70 -2.53 -15.07
CA GLY A 206 12.37 -2.42 -16.49
C GLY A 206 13.00 -1.19 -17.17
N ALA A 207 12.29 -0.58 -18.12
CA ALA A 207 12.81 0.54 -18.91
C ALA A 207 13.11 1.79 -18.07
N ALA A 208 14.27 2.41 -18.28
CA ALA A 208 14.71 3.59 -17.52
C ALA A 208 13.82 4.83 -17.74
N SER A 209 13.18 4.93 -18.91
CA SER A 209 12.32 6.06 -19.30
C SER A 209 10.92 6.04 -18.68
N ALA A 210 10.53 4.94 -18.03
CA ALA A 210 9.24 4.86 -17.36
C ALA A 210 9.25 5.63 -16.04
N HIS A 211 8.18 6.38 -15.79
CA HIS A 211 7.86 6.94 -14.49
C HIS A 211 7.61 5.82 -13.48
N LYS A 212 8.14 5.93 -12.25
CA LYS A 212 8.04 4.88 -11.21
C LYS A 212 7.88 5.50 -9.84
N LEU A 213 6.81 5.13 -9.14
CA LEU A 213 6.38 5.76 -7.88
C LEU A 213 6.04 4.72 -6.81
N ASP A 214 5.72 5.25 -5.62
CA ASP A 214 5.17 4.58 -4.42
C ASP A 214 5.62 3.13 -4.22
N PRO A 215 6.92 2.92 -3.88
CA PRO A 215 7.47 1.59 -3.72
C PRO A 215 6.92 0.92 -2.44
N ALA A 216 6.33 -0.26 -2.58
CA ALA A 216 6.00 -1.16 -1.49
C ALA A 216 6.96 -2.36 -1.50
N VAL A 217 7.98 -2.34 -0.64
CA VAL A 217 9.04 -3.36 -0.64
C VAL A 217 8.84 -4.35 0.50
N ALA A 218 8.98 -5.65 0.20
CA ALA A 218 8.99 -6.69 1.21
C ALA A 218 10.14 -6.46 2.21
N PRO A 219 9.98 -6.76 3.52
CA PRO A 219 11.03 -6.54 4.51
C PRO A 219 12.34 -7.27 4.20
N ASP A 220 12.25 -8.45 3.58
CA ASP A 220 13.41 -9.25 3.15
C ASP A 220 13.92 -8.87 1.75
N GLU A 221 13.35 -7.82 1.16
CA GLU A 221 13.63 -7.34 -0.19
C GLU A 221 13.39 -8.39 -1.29
N SER A 222 12.58 -9.42 -1.01
CA SER A 222 12.30 -10.49 -1.98
C SER A 222 11.41 -10.05 -3.15
N PHE A 223 10.58 -9.02 -2.97
CA PHE A 223 9.78 -8.41 -4.01
C PHE A 223 9.51 -6.93 -3.73
N ILE A 224 9.11 -6.22 -4.77
CA ILE A 224 8.64 -4.83 -4.73
C ILE A 224 7.37 -4.71 -5.56
N VAL A 225 6.36 -4.02 -5.03
CA VAL A 225 5.20 -3.51 -5.78
C VAL A 225 5.36 -2.01 -5.96
N PHE A 226 5.02 -1.47 -7.12
CA PHE A 226 5.21 -0.05 -7.42
C PHE A 226 4.29 0.38 -8.57
N ASP A 227 4.02 1.67 -8.64
CA ASP A 227 3.25 2.27 -9.74
C ASP A 227 4.22 2.64 -10.86
N ALA A 228 3.81 2.34 -12.09
CA ALA A 228 4.58 2.74 -13.25
C ALA A 228 3.70 2.90 -14.49
N ASN A 229 4.25 3.61 -15.46
CA ASN A 229 3.71 3.68 -16.80
C ASN A 229 4.77 3.26 -17.82
N TYR A 230 4.55 2.08 -18.40
CA TYR A 230 5.39 1.53 -19.47
C TYR A 230 4.80 1.71 -20.87
N THR A 231 3.58 2.25 -21.01
CA THR A 231 2.89 2.40 -22.30
C THR A 231 2.96 3.82 -22.87
N GLY A 232 3.38 4.81 -22.08
CA GLY A 232 3.66 6.19 -22.48
C GLY A 232 2.93 7.20 -21.58
N LYS A 233 3.52 8.39 -21.35
CA LYS A 233 3.11 9.35 -20.31
C LYS A 233 1.64 9.82 -20.33
N ASP A 234 0.91 9.62 -21.42
CA ASP A 234 -0.51 9.98 -21.54
C ASP A 234 -1.47 8.89 -21.02
N ASP A 235 -0.96 7.67 -20.79
CA ASP A 235 -1.72 6.57 -20.19
C ASP A 235 -1.72 6.64 -18.66
N PRO A 236 -2.73 6.06 -17.99
CA PRO A 236 -2.73 5.97 -16.54
C PRO A 236 -1.62 5.05 -16.01
N ASP A 237 -1.04 5.42 -14.87
CA ASP A 237 -0.17 4.52 -14.10
C ASP A 237 -0.90 3.22 -13.75
N ARG A 238 -0.11 2.15 -13.63
CA ARG A 238 -0.54 0.80 -13.28
C ARG A 238 0.39 0.24 -12.21
N LEU A 239 -0.13 -0.66 -11.37
CA LEU A 239 0.65 -1.40 -10.39
C LEU A 239 1.36 -2.58 -11.05
N TYR A 240 2.65 -2.70 -10.73
CA TYR A 240 3.52 -3.81 -11.14
C TYR A 240 4.17 -4.45 -9.91
N ILE A 241 4.50 -5.74 -10.02
CA ILE A 241 5.37 -6.45 -9.07
C ILE A 241 6.65 -6.88 -9.76
N ALA A 242 7.80 -6.73 -9.09
CA ALA A 242 9.07 -7.31 -9.49
C ALA A 242 9.67 -8.11 -8.34
N PHE A 243 10.43 -9.16 -8.68
CA PHE A 243 11.05 -10.08 -7.73
C PHE A 243 12.56 -9.87 -7.69
N ARG A 244 13.18 -10.15 -6.55
CA ARG A 244 14.62 -10.04 -6.41
C ARG A 244 15.34 -11.11 -7.24
N GLU A 245 16.28 -10.70 -8.07
CA GLU A 245 17.12 -11.58 -8.88
C GLU A 245 18.59 -11.19 -8.71
N GLY A 246 19.29 -11.89 -7.80
CA GLY A 246 20.66 -11.53 -7.41
C GLY A 246 20.73 -10.12 -6.81
N ASP A 247 21.56 -9.27 -7.42
CA ASP A 247 21.71 -7.86 -7.01
C ASP A 247 20.69 -6.92 -7.67
N GLY A 248 19.82 -7.44 -8.55
CA GLY A 248 18.83 -6.66 -9.29
C GLY A 248 17.39 -7.13 -9.07
N TRP A 249 16.50 -6.66 -9.93
CA TRP A 249 15.08 -7.00 -9.96
C TRP A 249 14.72 -7.65 -11.28
N SER A 250 13.77 -8.59 -11.24
CA SER A 250 13.18 -9.21 -12.41
C SER A 250 12.50 -8.18 -13.31
N THR A 251 12.15 -8.60 -14.53
CA THR A 251 11.21 -7.83 -15.35
C THR A 251 9.91 -7.62 -14.57
N PRO A 252 9.38 -6.38 -14.51
CA PRO A 252 8.12 -6.09 -13.85
C PRO A 252 6.94 -6.84 -14.46
N ILE A 253 6.07 -7.34 -13.60
CA ILE A 253 4.86 -8.09 -13.95
C ILE A 253 3.64 -7.22 -13.63
N ASP A 254 2.81 -6.96 -14.63
CA ASP A 254 1.56 -6.22 -14.46
C ASP A 254 0.60 -6.98 -13.53
N LEU A 255 0.03 -6.30 -12.53
CA LEU A 255 -0.93 -6.89 -11.58
C LEU A 255 -2.33 -7.14 -12.19
N GLY A 256 -2.51 -6.88 -13.48
CA GLY A 256 -3.69 -7.24 -14.22
C GLY A 256 -4.80 -6.20 -14.15
N LYS A 257 -5.80 -6.36 -15.03
CA LYS A 257 -6.86 -5.37 -15.26
C LYS A 257 -7.79 -5.13 -14.06
N ASP A 258 -7.94 -6.11 -13.16
CA ASP A 258 -8.87 -6.02 -12.02
C ASP A 258 -8.25 -5.21 -10.86
N ILE A 259 -6.92 -5.30 -10.71
CA ILE A 259 -6.16 -4.43 -9.82
C ILE A 259 -5.91 -3.07 -10.47
N ASN A 260 -5.68 -2.99 -11.78
CA ASN A 260 -5.40 -1.75 -12.50
C ASN A 260 -6.63 -0.97 -12.98
N VAL A 261 -7.69 -0.96 -12.18
CA VAL A 261 -8.91 -0.16 -12.41
C VAL A 261 -8.72 1.25 -11.85
N LYS A 262 -9.05 2.28 -12.66
CA LYS A 262 -9.07 3.69 -12.26
C LYS A 262 -7.74 4.19 -11.68
N SER A 263 -6.63 3.92 -12.39
CA SER A 263 -5.29 4.43 -12.07
C SER A 263 -4.91 4.24 -10.59
N PRO A 264 -4.81 2.99 -10.11
CA PRO A 264 -4.42 2.76 -8.73
C PRO A 264 -3.02 3.31 -8.45
N TRP A 265 -2.78 3.72 -7.21
CA TRP A 265 -1.53 4.32 -6.77
C TRP A 265 -1.30 4.11 -5.27
N GLY A 266 -0.21 4.60 -4.69
CA GLY A 266 0.00 4.57 -3.23
C GLY A 266 0.12 3.15 -2.68
N SER A 267 0.97 2.32 -3.28
CA SER A 267 1.15 0.93 -2.87
C SER A 267 1.78 0.81 -1.47
N HIS A 268 1.23 -0.05 -0.61
CA HIS A 268 1.77 -0.41 0.72
C HIS A 268 1.54 -1.88 1.06
N LEU A 269 2.41 -2.48 1.88
CA LEU A 269 2.22 -3.86 2.34
C LEU A 269 1.53 -3.91 3.70
N GLY A 270 0.62 -4.87 3.83
CA GLY A 270 0.05 -5.27 5.10
C GLY A 270 1.09 -5.90 6.06
N PRO A 271 0.71 -6.12 7.33
CA PRO A 271 1.60 -6.72 8.34
C PRO A 271 1.96 -8.18 8.04
N ASP A 272 1.24 -8.84 7.15
CA ASP A 272 1.54 -10.19 6.66
C ASP A 272 2.56 -10.21 5.51
N HIS A 273 2.93 -9.03 4.99
CA HIS A 273 3.77 -8.81 3.81
C HIS A 273 3.29 -9.58 2.57
N ARG A 274 1.98 -9.85 2.49
CA ARG A 274 1.34 -10.61 1.40
C ARG A 274 0.03 -9.99 0.94
N THR A 275 -0.54 -9.10 1.73
CA THR A 275 -1.66 -8.26 1.32
C THR A 275 -1.11 -6.92 0.83
N LEU A 276 -1.45 -6.55 -0.40
CA LEU A 276 -1.19 -5.22 -0.93
C LEU A 276 -2.36 -4.30 -0.56
N TYR A 277 -2.04 -3.12 -0.08
CA TYR A 277 -2.95 -1.99 0.06
C TYR A 277 -2.61 -0.94 -0.99
N PHE A 278 -3.62 -0.32 -1.59
CA PHE A 278 -3.43 0.71 -2.62
C PHE A 278 -4.66 1.60 -2.70
N SER A 279 -4.49 2.79 -3.27
CA SER A 279 -5.55 3.80 -3.39
C SER A 279 -6.14 3.83 -4.78
N SER A 280 -7.45 4.06 -4.86
CA SER A 280 -8.16 4.14 -6.14
C SER A 280 -9.53 4.80 -5.98
N THR A 281 -9.89 5.63 -6.96
CA THR A 281 -11.25 6.18 -7.16
C THR A 281 -12.25 5.17 -7.72
N ARG A 282 -11.91 3.88 -7.77
CA ARG A 282 -12.85 2.83 -8.20
C ARG A 282 -14.08 2.83 -7.30
N SER A 283 -15.22 2.54 -7.91
CA SER A 283 -16.50 2.42 -7.23
C SER A 283 -17.11 1.04 -7.44
N ILE A 284 -18.01 0.64 -6.54
CA ILE A 284 -18.73 -0.61 -6.71
C ILE A 284 -19.81 -0.43 -7.79
N PRO A 285 -19.82 -1.23 -8.88
CA PRO A 285 -20.81 -1.10 -9.94
C PRO A 285 -22.24 -1.35 -9.42
N VAL A 286 -23.15 -0.43 -9.74
CA VAL A 286 -24.59 -0.58 -9.48
C VAL A 286 -25.27 -1.17 -10.70
N HIS A 287 -26.03 -2.25 -10.50
CA HIS A 287 -26.76 -2.95 -11.57
C HIS A 287 -28.26 -2.73 -11.42
N CYS A 288 -28.94 -2.51 -12.55
CA CYS A 288 -30.39 -2.34 -12.61
C CYS A 288 -31.04 -3.49 -13.41
N PRO A 289 -32.26 -3.94 -13.04
CA PRO A 289 -33.05 -3.48 -11.89
C PRO A 289 -32.47 -3.97 -10.55
N ARG A 290 -32.66 -3.17 -9.50
CA ARG A 290 -32.29 -3.53 -8.11
C ARG A 290 -33.52 -3.46 -7.20
N THR A 291 -33.52 -4.26 -6.14
CA THR A 291 -34.53 -4.23 -5.08
C THR A 291 -34.41 -2.95 -4.23
N PRO A 292 -35.47 -2.52 -3.53
CA PRO A 292 -35.39 -1.41 -2.58
C PRO A 292 -34.31 -1.60 -1.50
N GLN A 293 -34.09 -2.84 -1.04
CA GLN A 293 -33.04 -3.15 -0.06
C GLN A 293 -31.64 -2.93 -0.65
N GLN A 294 -31.39 -3.39 -1.88
CA GLN A 294 -30.12 -3.12 -2.58
C GLN A 294 -29.92 -1.61 -2.79
N ALA A 295 -30.97 -0.88 -3.17
CA ALA A 295 -30.89 0.58 -3.30
C ALA A 295 -30.51 1.25 -1.98
N GLN A 296 -31.05 0.80 -0.85
CA GLN A 296 -30.72 1.33 0.47
C GLN A 296 -29.28 1.01 0.89
N GLN A 297 -28.77 -0.17 0.56
CA GLN A 297 -27.36 -0.54 0.74
C GLN A 297 -26.45 0.35 -0.12
N ASP A 298 -26.76 0.52 -1.40
CA ASP A 298 -25.98 1.35 -2.31
C ASP A 298 -25.96 2.83 -1.84
N ILE A 299 -27.09 3.37 -1.35
CA ILE A 299 -27.15 4.73 -0.78
C ILE A 299 -26.29 4.83 0.49
N ALA A 300 -26.33 3.82 1.37
CA ALA A 300 -25.50 3.81 2.58
C ALA A 300 -24.00 3.77 2.25
N ARG A 301 -23.60 3.07 1.17
CA ARG A 301 -22.20 3.02 0.73
C ARG A 301 -21.67 4.37 0.25
N MET A 302 -22.52 5.28 -0.24
CA MET A 302 -22.09 6.61 -0.73
C MET A 302 -21.37 7.47 0.33
N GLN A 303 -21.33 7.05 1.60
CA GLN A 303 -20.46 7.69 2.60
C GLN A 303 -18.97 7.49 2.31
N TRP A 304 -18.59 6.47 1.53
CA TRP A 304 -17.22 6.22 1.07
C TRP A 304 -17.14 5.92 -0.43
N ASP A 305 -18.16 5.27 -1.00
CA ASP A 305 -18.29 4.95 -2.43
C ASP A 305 -18.83 6.18 -3.20
N ASN A 306 -18.08 7.29 -3.17
CA ASN A 306 -18.50 8.61 -3.63
C ASN A 306 -17.59 9.22 -4.73
N GLY A 307 -16.63 8.45 -5.23
CA GLY A 307 -15.67 8.87 -6.26
C GLY A 307 -14.37 9.46 -5.73
N ASN A 308 -14.21 9.61 -4.42
CA ASN A 308 -12.92 9.90 -3.79
C ASN A 308 -12.00 8.67 -3.80
N ASP A 309 -10.70 8.89 -3.61
CA ASP A 309 -9.78 7.80 -3.34
C ASP A 309 -10.14 7.11 -2.02
N ASN A 310 -10.24 5.79 -2.10
CA ASN A 310 -10.37 4.93 -0.95
C ASN A 310 -9.21 3.95 -0.95
N ILE A 311 -8.87 3.42 0.23
CA ILE A 311 -7.88 2.36 0.36
C ILE A 311 -8.54 1.02 0.04
N TRP A 312 -7.93 0.27 -0.87
CA TRP A 312 -8.29 -1.08 -1.29
C TRP A 312 -7.21 -2.05 -0.86
N SER A 313 -7.58 -3.32 -0.75
CA SER A 313 -6.67 -4.40 -0.38
C SER A 313 -6.85 -5.60 -1.30
N VAL A 314 -5.75 -6.29 -1.63
CA VAL A 314 -5.76 -7.50 -2.46
C VAL A 314 -4.63 -8.43 -2.04
N SER A 315 -4.87 -9.74 -2.12
CA SER A 315 -3.84 -10.75 -1.85
C SER A 315 -2.82 -10.79 -2.99
N LEU A 316 -1.52 -10.74 -2.67
CA LEU A 316 -0.43 -10.98 -3.61
C LEU A 316 -0.12 -12.48 -3.79
N ALA A 317 -0.84 -13.37 -3.10
CA ALA A 317 -0.58 -14.81 -3.13
C ALA A 317 -0.47 -15.41 -4.54
N PRO A 318 -1.28 -15.03 -5.55
CA PRO A 318 -1.15 -15.57 -6.91
C PRO A 318 0.24 -15.33 -7.53
N TRP A 319 0.77 -14.11 -7.42
CA TRP A 319 2.09 -13.74 -7.95
C TRP A 319 3.23 -14.39 -7.16
N LEU A 320 3.14 -14.35 -5.83
CA LEU A 320 4.17 -14.92 -4.96
C LEU A 320 4.27 -16.45 -5.14
N ALA A 321 3.14 -17.14 -5.30
CA ALA A 321 3.11 -18.59 -5.54
C ALA A 321 3.63 -18.95 -6.93
N ALA A 322 3.25 -18.17 -7.97
CA ALA A 322 3.74 -18.37 -9.33
C ALA A 322 5.26 -18.23 -9.41
N HIS A 323 5.84 -17.21 -8.76
CA HIS A 323 7.28 -17.00 -8.71
C HIS A 323 8.02 -18.17 -8.03
N ARG A 324 7.57 -18.59 -6.84
CA ARG A 324 8.16 -19.75 -6.13
C ARG A 324 8.11 -21.04 -6.96
N ALA A 325 7.02 -21.26 -7.69
CA ALA A 325 6.88 -22.41 -8.56
C ALA A 325 7.81 -22.36 -9.79
N ALA A 326 8.19 -21.17 -10.26
CA ALA A 326 9.17 -21.00 -11.33
C ALA A 326 10.60 -21.27 -10.83
N GLU A 327 10.97 -20.74 -9.66
CA GLU A 327 12.28 -20.99 -9.04
C GLU A 327 12.52 -22.49 -8.76
N GLY A 328 11.49 -23.18 -8.25
CA GLY A 328 11.57 -24.62 -7.96
C GLY A 328 11.77 -25.47 -9.22
N ARG A 329 11.25 -25.06 -10.38
CA ARG A 329 11.49 -25.74 -11.67
C ARG A 329 12.89 -25.46 -12.21
N GLY A 330 13.39 -24.23 -12.06
CA GLY A 330 14.75 -23.86 -12.48
C GLY A 330 15.85 -24.61 -11.73
N ARG A 331 15.62 -25.03 -10.47
CA ARG A 331 16.55 -25.84 -9.68
C ARG A 331 16.45 -27.36 -9.95
N ALA A 332 15.42 -27.81 -10.67
CA ALA A 332 15.17 -29.23 -10.95
C ALA A 332 15.61 -29.68 -12.35
N SER A 333 16.22 -28.80 -13.15
CA SER A 333 16.86 -29.15 -14.41
C SER A 333 18.34 -29.51 -14.17
N PRO A 334 18.78 -30.73 -14.53
CA PRO A 334 20.17 -31.18 -14.35
C PRO A 334 21.15 -30.50 -15.31
#